data_AF-L1KYF7-F1
#
_entry.id   AF-L1KYF7-F1
#
_cell.length_a   1.000
_cell.length_b   1.000
_cell.length_c   1.000
_cell.angle_alpha   90.00
_cell.angle_beta   90.00
_cell.angle_gamma   90.00
#
_symmetry.space_group_name_H-M   'P 1'
#
loop_
_entity.id
_entity.type
_entity.pdbx_description
1 polymer ?
#
loop_
_entity_poly.entity_id
_entity_poly.type
_entity_poly.pdbx_seq_one_letter_code
_entity_poly.pdbx_strand_id
1 'polypeptide(L)'
;MEALAVRLSHLDSEAEGAIRVVMFYDTLMRRRVDLPALARASASLAECVAGIRIHGTGRTIRFSPDGTEASTSPPSPSSTAPITLDEEEIGTVWLERPGAPGALDPMVLDRLALAAAAVLERYGPARTTMADPALIELAISCDSDEAARARALRLLGFATDLPVRVVAARTRLPLDRIGGLVCPARPVKAALLGDVGVILATTVDRARFPADVRAGVGAAENPALSWQEARTALRFTTPRRPIVHYDRLGALALLAQVPQGAARNNADVAAVEHLAADTPEHLETLDAYCETGSVRRAADLLHLHHSSVARRLEQIGKALDIELTEPTGLLRARLALTAWHLLND
;
A
#
# COMPACT_ATOMS: atom_id res chain seq x y z
N MET A 1 -32.12 31.08 16.20
CA MET A 1 -32.41 30.85 14.76
C MET A 1 -32.90 32.13 14.09
N GLU A 2 -33.83 32.89 14.68
CA GLU A 2 -34.32 34.15 14.10
C GLU A 2 -33.25 35.24 13.90
N ALA A 3 -32.27 35.35 14.81
CA ALA A 3 -31.20 36.34 14.69
C ALA A 3 -30.22 36.10 13.53
N LEU A 4 -30.11 34.87 13.04
CA LEU A 4 -29.35 34.55 11.82
C LEU A 4 -30.23 34.82 10.59
N ALA A 5 -31.50 34.42 10.59
CA ALA A 5 -32.45 34.71 9.51
C ALA A 5 -32.58 36.21 9.19
N VAL A 6 -32.56 37.08 10.19
CA VAL A 6 -32.63 38.55 10.01
C VAL A 6 -31.32 39.16 9.48
N ARG A 7 -30.17 38.51 9.67
CA ARG A 7 -28.88 38.93 9.07
C ARG A 7 -28.68 38.41 7.64
N LEU A 8 -29.53 37.50 7.18
CA LEU A 8 -29.46 36.86 5.86
C LEU A 8 -30.30 37.58 4.78
N SER A 9 -31.14 38.54 5.15
CA SER A 9 -31.97 39.33 4.21
C SER A 9 -31.16 40.27 3.28
N HIS A 10 -29.84 40.36 3.49
CA HIS A 10 -28.90 41.11 2.65
C HIS A 10 -28.04 40.23 1.74
N LEU A 11 -28.27 38.91 1.72
CA LEU A 11 -27.55 38.00 0.83
C LEU A 11 -28.30 37.82 -0.49
N ASP A 12 -27.54 37.63 -1.57
CA ASP A 12 -28.07 37.22 -2.86
C ASP A 12 -28.82 35.87 -2.72
N SER A 13 -29.84 35.68 -3.55
CA SER A 13 -30.66 34.47 -3.67
C SER A 13 -29.84 33.17 -3.72
N GLU A 14 -28.66 33.19 -4.35
CA GLU A 14 -27.74 32.06 -4.40
C GLU A 14 -27.14 31.72 -3.03
N ALA A 15 -26.78 32.72 -2.23
CA ALA A 15 -26.21 32.51 -0.90
C ALA A 15 -27.27 32.00 0.10
N GLU A 16 -28.52 32.43 -0.03
CA GLU A 16 -29.62 31.83 0.72
C GLU A 16 -29.83 30.36 0.33
N GLY A 17 -29.80 30.05 -0.97
CA GLY A 17 -29.87 28.70 -1.49
C GLY A 17 -28.76 27.80 -0.95
N ALA A 18 -27.51 28.28 -0.96
CA ALA A 18 -26.37 27.55 -0.44
C ALA A 18 -26.55 27.18 1.04
N ILE A 19 -27.00 28.12 1.89
CA ILE A 19 -27.24 27.86 3.32
C ILE A 19 -28.33 26.80 3.53
N ARG A 20 -29.38 26.81 2.71
CA ARG A 20 -30.43 25.78 2.78
C ARG A 20 -29.87 24.39 2.45
N VAL A 21 -29.00 24.27 1.44
CA VAL A 21 -28.31 23.01 1.12
C VAL A 21 -27.48 22.53 2.32
N VAL A 22 -26.71 23.42 2.95
CA VAL A 22 -25.94 23.09 4.17
C VAL A 22 -26.83 22.54 5.28
N MET A 23 -27.89 23.28 5.63
CA MET A 23 -28.83 22.91 6.69
C MET A 23 -29.54 21.58 6.42
N PHE A 24 -29.83 21.29 5.15
CA PHE A 24 -30.43 20.04 4.71
C PHE A 24 -29.52 18.85 5.03
N TYR A 25 -28.26 18.90 4.60
CA TYR A 25 -27.31 17.80 4.87
C TYR A 25 -26.96 17.68 6.34
N ASP A 26 -26.81 18.79 7.07
CA ASP A 26 -26.62 18.76 8.53
C ASP A 26 -27.77 18.04 9.25
N THR A 27 -29.00 18.22 8.77
CA THR A 27 -30.18 17.54 9.31
C THR A 27 -30.13 16.04 9.04
N LEU A 28 -29.73 15.63 7.83
CA LEU A 28 -29.55 14.21 7.48
C LEU A 28 -28.45 13.56 8.34
N MET A 29 -27.33 14.26 8.54
CA MET A 29 -26.22 13.79 9.37
C MET A 29 -26.61 13.63 10.84
N ARG A 30 -27.37 14.59 11.41
CA ARG A 30 -27.91 14.47 12.77
C ARG A 30 -28.86 13.27 12.92
N ARG A 31 -29.65 12.97 11.88
CA ARG A 31 -30.58 11.83 11.86
C ARG A 31 -29.92 10.48 11.57
N ARG A 32 -28.62 10.46 11.27
CA ARG A 32 -27.84 9.23 11.01
C ARG A 32 -28.42 8.39 9.87
N VAL A 33 -28.85 9.04 8.79
CA VAL A 33 -29.38 8.33 7.61
C VAL A 33 -28.33 7.42 6.96
N ASP A 34 -28.76 6.35 6.31
CA ASP A 34 -27.91 5.46 5.53
C ASP A 34 -27.69 6.00 4.09
N LEU A 35 -26.81 5.36 3.31
CA LEU A 35 -26.51 5.80 1.94
C LEU A 35 -27.75 5.81 1.01
N PRO A 36 -28.64 4.80 1.02
CA PRO A 36 -29.88 4.85 0.25
C PRO A 36 -30.76 6.05 0.62
N ALA A 37 -30.97 6.31 1.90
CA ALA A 37 -31.76 7.46 2.34
C ALA A 37 -31.08 8.80 1.99
N LEU A 38 -29.75 8.88 2.09
CA LEU A 38 -28.98 10.05 1.68
C LEU A 38 -29.12 10.33 0.18
N ALA A 39 -28.95 9.32 -0.68
CA ALA A 39 -29.10 9.45 -2.13
C ALA A 39 -30.54 9.86 -2.50
N ARG A 40 -31.55 9.24 -1.89
CA ARG A 40 -32.97 9.58 -2.10
C ARG A 40 -33.28 11.02 -1.73
N ALA A 41 -32.83 11.47 -0.55
CA ALA A 41 -33.05 12.83 -0.09
C ALA A 41 -32.34 13.84 -1.02
N SER A 42 -31.15 13.51 -1.51
CA SER A 42 -30.38 14.35 -2.43
C SER A 42 -31.04 14.45 -3.80
N ALA A 43 -31.60 13.36 -4.32
CA ALA A 43 -32.37 13.35 -5.56
C ALA A 43 -33.60 14.26 -5.47
N SER A 44 -34.31 14.23 -4.33
CA SER A 44 -35.44 15.12 -4.06
C SER A 44 -35.01 16.58 -3.96
N LEU A 45 -33.90 16.88 -3.27
CA LEU A 45 -33.38 18.25 -3.15
C LEU A 45 -32.93 18.82 -4.51
N ALA A 46 -32.29 18.00 -5.33
CA ALA A 46 -31.75 18.41 -6.63
C ALA A 46 -32.79 18.36 -7.76
N GLU A 47 -33.97 17.78 -7.51
CA GLU A 47 -35.03 17.57 -8.51
C GLU A 47 -34.54 16.79 -9.75
N CYS A 48 -33.58 15.88 -9.56
CA CYS A 48 -33.02 15.03 -10.59
C CYS A 48 -32.47 13.73 -9.98
N VAL A 49 -32.01 12.79 -10.81
CA VAL A 49 -31.44 11.54 -10.29
C VAL A 49 -30.13 11.85 -9.57
N ALA A 50 -29.97 11.34 -8.35
CA ALA A 50 -28.73 11.41 -7.59
C ALA A 50 -28.16 10.00 -7.39
N GLY A 51 -26.84 9.88 -7.52
CA GLY A 51 -26.14 8.61 -7.41
C GLY A 51 -24.92 8.65 -6.50
N ILE A 52 -24.63 7.51 -5.90
CA ILE A 52 -23.45 7.25 -5.07
C ILE A 52 -22.83 5.93 -5.53
N ARG A 53 -21.53 5.93 -5.80
CA ARG A 53 -20.75 4.74 -6.17
C ARG A 53 -19.57 4.60 -5.22
N ILE A 54 -19.37 3.39 -4.70
CA ILE A 54 -18.24 3.05 -3.84
C ILE A 54 -17.25 2.21 -4.63
N HIS A 55 -16.00 2.67 -4.77
CA HIS A 55 -15.01 1.95 -5.60
C HIS A 55 -14.63 0.60 -5.00
N GLY A 56 -14.45 0.51 -3.68
CA GLY A 56 -13.98 -0.72 -3.02
C GLY A 56 -14.96 -1.90 -3.08
N THR A 57 -16.26 -1.67 -3.24
CA THR A 57 -17.28 -2.74 -3.31
C THR A 57 -18.00 -2.80 -4.64
N GLY A 58 -17.76 -1.83 -5.54
CA GLY A 58 -18.56 -1.63 -6.76
C GLY A 58 -20.02 -1.24 -6.50
N ARG A 59 -20.43 -1.08 -5.23
CA ARG A 59 -21.82 -0.79 -4.87
C ARG A 59 -22.23 0.56 -5.44
N THR A 60 -23.29 0.54 -6.23
CA THR A 60 -23.90 1.73 -6.84
C THR A 60 -25.32 1.89 -6.30
N ILE A 61 -25.67 3.10 -5.85
CA ILE A 61 -26.97 3.47 -5.30
C ILE A 61 -27.47 4.65 -6.13
N ARG A 62 -28.69 4.58 -6.67
CA ARG A 62 -29.27 5.65 -7.49
C ARG A 62 -30.75 5.82 -7.18
N PHE A 63 -31.18 7.06 -7.00
CA PHE A 63 -32.58 7.39 -6.74
C PHE A 63 -33.06 8.51 -7.67
N SER A 64 -34.29 8.36 -8.14
CA SER A 64 -35.04 9.40 -8.85
C SER A 64 -35.55 10.46 -7.87
N PRO A 65 -35.92 11.67 -8.34
CA PRO A 65 -36.54 12.69 -7.49
C PRO A 65 -37.87 12.23 -6.87
N ASP A 66 -38.57 11.27 -7.49
CA ASP A 66 -39.79 10.65 -6.97
C ASP A 66 -39.51 9.64 -5.83
N GLY A 67 -38.24 9.42 -5.50
CA GLY A 67 -37.81 8.56 -4.40
C GLY A 67 -37.75 7.06 -4.75
N THR A 68 -37.93 6.72 -6.02
CA THR A 68 -37.80 5.35 -6.54
C THR A 68 -36.36 5.03 -6.93
N GLU A 69 -35.96 3.77 -6.78
CA GLU A 69 -34.63 3.31 -7.17
C GLU A 69 -34.51 3.29 -8.70
N ALA A 70 -33.52 3.98 -9.25
CA ALA A 70 -33.39 4.17 -10.69
C ALA A 70 -32.81 2.90 -11.34
N SER A 71 -33.61 2.22 -12.17
CA SER A 71 -33.31 0.88 -12.69
C SER A 71 -32.63 0.85 -14.07
N THR A 72 -32.57 1.96 -14.79
CA THR A 72 -32.03 2.05 -16.16
C THR A 72 -30.52 2.26 -16.18
N SER A 73 -29.80 1.72 -17.17
CA SER A 73 -28.36 1.95 -17.37
C SER A 73 -28.04 3.47 -17.34
N PRO A 74 -26.96 3.93 -16.67
CA PRO A 74 -26.78 5.34 -16.40
C PRO A 74 -26.59 6.13 -17.69
N PRO A 75 -27.37 7.20 -17.97
CA PRO A 75 -26.88 8.26 -18.85
C PRO A 75 -25.56 8.79 -18.28
N SER A 76 -24.67 9.30 -19.15
CA SER A 76 -23.44 9.95 -18.69
C SER A 76 -23.79 11.03 -17.66
N PRO A 77 -23.23 10.99 -16.44
CA PRO A 77 -23.59 11.94 -15.40
C PRO A 77 -23.29 13.37 -15.85
N SER A 78 -24.20 14.32 -15.58
CA SER A 78 -24.01 15.72 -15.97
C SER A 78 -22.94 16.41 -15.13
N SER A 79 -22.74 15.94 -13.90
CA SER A 79 -21.78 16.49 -12.94
C SER A 79 -21.45 15.46 -11.87
N THR A 80 -20.18 15.40 -11.45
CA THR A 80 -19.67 14.42 -10.50
C THR A 80 -18.76 15.09 -9.47
N ALA A 81 -18.70 14.53 -8.25
CA ALA A 81 -17.71 14.89 -7.24
C ALA A 81 -17.15 13.63 -6.57
N PRO A 82 -15.85 13.61 -6.22
CA PRO A 82 -15.24 12.49 -5.52
C PRO A 82 -15.70 12.45 -4.06
N ILE A 83 -15.82 11.25 -3.50
CA ILE A 83 -15.98 11.02 -2.07
C ILE A 83 -14.59 10.76 -1.51
N THR A 84 -14.08 11.69 -0.70
CA THR A 84 -12.74 11.61 -0.09
C THR A 84 -12.83 11.34 1.40
N LEU A 85 -12.03 10.40 1.90
CA LEU A 85 -11.84 10.12 3.34
C LEU A 85 -10.33 9.93 3.58
N ASP A 86 -9.78 10.59 4.59
CA ASP A 86 -8.32 10.61 4.88
C ASP A 86 -7.47 10.89 3.62
N GLU A 87 -7.86 11.88 2.81
CA GLU A 87 -7.21 12.23 1.54
C GLU A 87 -7.25 11.16 0.42
N GLU A 88 -7.96 10.04 0.63
CA GLU A 88 -8.17 9.00 -0.38
C GLU A 88 -9.55 9.10 -1.03
N GLU A 89 -9.60 9.01 -2.36
CA GLU A 89 -10.86 8.84 -3.09
C GLU A 89 -11.41 7.42 -2.88
N ILE A 90 -12.56 7.31 -2.20
CA ILE A 90 -13.21 6.04 -1.85
C ILE A 90 -14.50 5.80 -2.66
N GLY A 91 -14.94 6.79 -3.43
CA GLY A 91 -16.14 6.70 -4.25
C GLY A 91 -16.41 7.97 -5.04
N THR A 92 -17.56 7.99 -5.71
CA THR A 92 -18.01 9.13 -6.51
C THR A 92 -19.49 9.38 -6.27
N VAL A 93 -19.90 10.64 -6.20
CA VAL A 93 -21.30 11.07 -6.21
C VAL A 93 -21.59 11.83 -7.50
N TRP A 94 -22.83 11.77 -7.97
CA TRP A 94 -23.21 12.47 -9.19
C TRP A 94 -24.68 12.86 -9.20
N LEU A 95 -24.98 13.80 -10.11
CA LEU A 95 -26.34 14.18 -10.49
C LEU A 95 -26.54 13.91 -11.98
N GLU A 96 -27.76 13.55 -12.37
CA GLU A 96 -28.15 13.33 -13.77
C GLU A 96 -29.23 14.36 -14.16
N ARG A 97 -28.80 15.54 -14.60
CA ARG A 97 -29.72 16.58 -15.08
C ARG A 97 -29.99 16.46 -16.58
N PRO A 98 -31.24 16.67 -17.04
CA PRO A 98 -31.54 16.91 -18.44
C PRO A 98 -31.15 18.36 -18.80
N GLY A 99 -29.87 18.63 -19.02
CA GLY A 99 -29.37 19.96 -19.42
C GLY A 99 -28.10 20.40 -18.71
N ALA A 100 -27.85 21.72 -18.71
CA ALA A 100 -26.71 22.30 -18.02
C ALA A 100 -26.84 22.13 -16.49
N PRO A 101 -25.71 22.04 -15.75
CA PRO A 101 -25.73 22.02 -14.30
C PRO A 101 -26.45 23.25 -13.73
N GLY A 102 -27.24 23.04 -12.68
CA GLY A 102 -27.86 24.11 -11.90
C GLY A 102 -26.83 24.86 -11.06
N ALA A 103 -27.11 26.12 -10.72
CA ALA A 103 -26.19 26.97 -9.95
C ALA A 103 -25.77 26.37 -8.58
N LEU A 104 -26.66 25.61 -7.95
CA LEU A 104 -26.41 24.96 -6.65
C LEU A 104 -25.84 23.54 -6.75
N ASP A 105 -25.75 22.95 -7.94
CA ASP A 105 -25.28 21.57 -8.12
C ASP A 105 -23.88 21.34 -7.55
N PRO A 106 -22.90 22.26 -7.73
CA PRO A 106 -21.59 22.09 -7.10
C PRO A 106 -21.68 21.97 -5.57
N MET A 107 -22.53 22.78 -4.93
CA MET A 107 -22.74 22.75 -3.48
C MET A 107 -23.48 21.47 -3.03
N VAL A 108 -24.47 21.02 -3.80
CA VAL A 108 -25.18 19.77 -3.52
C VAL A 108 -24.23 18.58 -3.63
N LEU A 109 -23.39 18.53 -4.66
CA LEU A 109 -22.39 17.48 -4.85
C LEU A 109 -21.33 17.47 -3.75
N ASP A 110 -20.79 18.65 -3.40
CA ASP A 110 -19.81 18.80 -2.32
C ASP A 110 -20.37 18.30 -0.99
N ARG A 111 -21.59 18.73 -0.64
CA ARG A 111 -22.25 18.30 0.59
C ARG A 111 -22.68 16.83 0.57
N LEU A 112 -23.09 16.31 -0.58
CA LEU A 112 -23.38 14.89 -0.75
C LEU A 112 -22.13 14.04 -0.56
N ALA A 113 -20.99 14.46 -1.13
CA ALA A 113 -19.72 13.77 -0.98
C ALA A 113 -19.27 13.71 0.49
N LEU A 114 -19.31 14.85 1.20
CA LEU A 114 -18.98 14.93 2.62
C LEU A 114 -19.92 14.08 3.49
N ALA A 115 -21.23 14.18 3.24
CA ALA A 115 -22.23 13.40 3.95
C ALA A 115 -22.07 11.89 3.70
N ALA A 116 -21.77 11.50 2.46
CA ALA A 116 -21.48 10.12 2.11
C ALA A 116 -20.24 9.65 2.87
N ALA A 117 -19.12 10.39 2.82
CA ALA A 117 -17.89 10.05 3.56
C ALA A 117 -18.17 9.80 5.06
N ALA A 118 -18.93 10.67 5.73
CA ALA A 118 -19.29 10.50 7.15
C ALA A 118 -20.15 9.26 7.42
N VAL A 119 -21.09 8.92 6.53
CA VAL A 119 -21.88 7.68 6.63
C VAL A 119 -20.99 6.45 6.43
N LEU A 120 -20.05 6.53 5.49
CA LEU A 120 -19.13 5.44 5.16
C LEU A 120 -18.12 5.15 6.25
N GLU A 121 -17.60 6.19 6.91
CA GLU A 121 -16.71 6.10 8.06
C GLU A 121 -17.41 5.44 9.26
N ARG A 122 -18.69 5.79 9.48
CA ARG A 122 -19.48 5.23 10.58
C ARG A 122 -19.86 3.76 10.36
N TYR A 123 -20.12 3.37 9.11
CA TYR A 123 -20.69 2.06 8.77
C TYR A 123 -19.85 1.31 7.74
N GLY A 124 -19.04 0.38 8.22
CA GLY A 124 -18.37 -0.62 7.38
C GLY A 124 -16.98 -1.00 7.87
N PRO A 125 -16.31 -1.93 7.19
CA PRO A 125 -14.88 -2.12 7.35
C PRO A 125 -14.10 -0.85 7.00
N ALA A 126 -12.86 -0.74 7.48
CA ALA A 126 -11.96 0.34 7.10
C ALA A 126 -11.95 0.51 5.57
N ARG A 127 -12.10 1.73 5.06
CA ARG A 127 -12.23 2.00 3.60
C ARG A 127 -11.03 2.68 2.99
N THR A 128 -10.27 3.38 3.82
CA THR A 128 -8.98 3.97 3.52
C THR A 128 -7.90 2.91 3.61
N THR A 129 -6.82 3.10 2.86
CA THR A 129 -5.72 2.15 2.83
C THR A 129 -5.03 2.12 4.19
N MET A 130 -4.84 3.27 4.83
CA MET A 130 -4.36 3.30 6.21
C MET A 130 -5.40 2.69 7.16
N ALA A 131 -4.94 1.78 8.02
CA ALA A 131 -5.76 1.07 8.98
C ALA A 131 -5.24 1.23 10.41
N ASP A 132 -6.08 0.87 11.39
CA ASP A 132 -5.68 0.77 12.79
C ASP A 132 -4.53 -0.25 12.94
N PRO A 133 -3.34 0.17 13.42
CA PRO A 133 -2.21 -0.72 13.64
C PRO A 133 -2.54 -1.94 14.51
N ALA A 134 -3.43 -1.79 15.49
CA ALA A 134 -3.81 -2.90 16.37
C ALA A 134 -4.59 -3.99 15.62
N LEU A 135 -5.44 -3.62 14.65
CA LEU A 135 -6.13 -4.59 13.80
C LEU A 135 -5.16 -5.29 12.84
N ILE A 136 -4.18 -4.57 12.30
CA ILE A 136 -3.14 -5.15 11.44
C ILE A 136 -2.28 -6.12 12.25
N GLU A 137 -1.84 -5.74 13.45
CA GLU A 137 -1.06 -6.59 14.35
C GLU A 137 -1.82 -7.87 14.71
N LEU A 138 -3.11 -7.77 15.04
CA LEU A 138 -3.97 -8.93 15.30
C LEU A 138 -4.11 -9.84 14.07
N ALA A 139 -4.12 -9.27 12.86
CA ALA A 139 -4.21 -10.03 11.62
C ALA A 139 -2.93 -10.83 11.31
N ILE A 140 -1.75 -10.31 11.66
CA ILE A 140 -0.45 -10.90 11.30
C ILE A 140 0.29 -11.57 12.46
N SER A 141 -0.24 -11.49 13.68
CA SER A 141 0.39 -12.09 14.85
C SER A 141 0.28 -13.62 14.82
N CYS A 142 1.41 -14.29 15.13
CA CYS A 142 1.45 -15.74 15.29
C CYS A 142 0.70 -16.24 16.54
N ASP A 143 0.55 -15.37 17.54
CA ASP A 143 -0.09 -15.70 18.81
C ASP A 143 -1.61 -15.54 18.78
N SER A 144 -2.13 -14.93 17.70
CA SER A 144 -3.56 -14.73 17.52
C SER A 144 -4.25 -16.01 17.09
N ASP A 145 -5.35 -16.34 17.77
CA ASP A 145 -6.23 -17.43 17.34
C ASP A 145 -6.91 -17.12 16.00
N GLU A 146 -7.40 -18.17 15.34
CA GLU A 146 -8.00 -18.06 14.00
C GLU A 146 -9.25 -17.17 13.98
N ALA A 147 -10.04 -17.17 15.06
CA ALA A 147 -11.28 -16.41 15.14
C ALA A 147 -11.01 -14.90 15.29
N ALA A 148 -10.03 -14.55 16.12
CA ALA A 148 -9.54 -13.19 16.28
C ALA A 148 -8.95 -12.65 14.98
N ARG A 149 -8.13 -13.46 14.30
CA ARG A 149 -7.55 -13.11 12.99
C ARG A 149 -8.62 -12.89 11.92
N ALA A 150 -9.56 -13.83 11.78
CA ALA A 150 -10.66 -13.72 10.83
C ALA A 150 -11.56 -12.51 11.12
N ARG A 151 -11.76 -12.17 12.40
CA ARG A 151 -12.47 -10.94 12.80
C ARG A 151 -11.69 -9.69 12.40
N ALA A 152 -10.38 -9.64 12.64
CA ALA A 152 -9.53 -8.51 12.26
C ALA A 152 -9.56 -8.28 10.74
N LEU A 153 -9.33 -9.34 9.94
CA LEU A 153 -9.36 -9.29 8.49
C LEU A 153 -10.70 -8.78 7.95
N ARG A 154 -11.81 -9.22 8.53
CA ARG A 154 -13.15 -8.76 8.16
C ARG A 154 -13.40 -7.29 8.51
N LEU A 155 -12.91 -6.80 9.66
CA LEU A 155 -12.97 -5.37 10.00
C LEU A 155 -12.07 -4.52 9.08
N LEU A 156 -11.01 -5.12 8.57
CA LEU A 156 -10.13 -4.56 7.55
C LEU A 156 -10.70 -4.67 6.12
N GLY A 157 -11.84 -5.33 5.93
CA GLY A 157 -12.52 -5.44 4.63
C GLY A 157 -12.03 -6.57 3.73
N PHE A 158 -11.21 -7.49 4.24
CA PHE A 158 -10.83 -8.71 3.53
C PHE A 158 -11.94 -9.76 3.67
N ALA A 159 -12.23 -10.44 2.56
CA ALA A 159 -13.11 -11.61 2.56
C ALA A 159 -12.38 -12.81 3.17
N THR A 160 -13.12 -13.72 3.80
CA THR A 160 -12.56 -14.86 4.55
C THR A 160 -12.04 -15.99 3.66
N ASP A 161 -12.35 -15.98 2.37
CA ASP A 161 -12.04 -17.00 1.37
C ASP A 161 -10.91 -16.59 0.41
N LEU A 162 -10.46 -15.33 0.48
CA LEU A 162 -9.37 -14.84 -0.37
C LEU A 162 -8.04 -14.86 0.39
N PRO A 163 -6.95 -15.35 -0.22
CA PRO A 163 -5.65 -15.33 0.40
C PRO A 163 -5.19 -13.88 0.60
N VAL A 164 -4.59 -13.60 1.76
CA VAL A 164 -4.03 -12.28 2.08
C VAL A 164 -2.51 -12.39 2.06
N ARG A 165 -1.89 -11.59 1.20
CA ARG A 165 -0.44 -11.41 1.11
C ARG A 165 -0.02 -10.28 2.02
N VAL A 166 1.16 -10.42 2.61
CA VAL A 166 1.78 -9.39 3.44
C VAL A 166 3.04 -8.88 2.77
N VAL A 167 3.20 -7.57 2.76
CA VAL A 167 4.43 -6.88 2.36
C VAL A 167 5.00 -6.16 3.58
N ALA A 168 6.28 -6.35 3.82
CA ALA A 168 7.07 -5.61 4.80
C ALA A 168 7.88 -4.56 4.04
N ALA A 169 7.70 -3.28 4.32
CA ALA A 169 8.32 -2.20 3.59
C ALA A 169 9.08 -1.23 4.51
N ARG A 170 10.28 -0.82 4.07
CA ARG A 170 11.01 0.34 4.60
C ARG A 170 11.00 1.41 3.52
N THR A 171 10.43 2.56 3.84
CA THR A 171 10.10 3.58 2.85
C THR A 171 9.96 4.95 3.51
N ARG A 172 10.25 6.01 2.75
CA ARG A 172 9.90 7.39 3.09
C ARG A 172 8.58 7.85 2.46
N LEU A 173 8.08 7.09 1.50
CA LEU A 173 6.79 7.35 0.86
C LEU A 173 5.64 6.88 1.75
N PRO A 174 4.50 7.60 1.76
CA PRO A 174 3.29 7.16 2.46
C PRO A 174 2.86 5.75 2.04
N LEU A 175 2.49 4.91 3.02
CA LEU A 175 2.18 3.48 2.81
C LEU A 175 0.90 3.28 2.00
N ASP A 176 -0.08 4.17 2.13
CA ASP A 176 -1.30 4.22 1.34
C ASP A 176 -1.00 4.34 -0.16
N ARG A 177 -0.06 5.23 -0.54
CA ARG A 177 0.36 5.39 -1.93
C ARG A 177 1.00 4.12 -2.47
N ILE A 178 1.88 3.49 -1.69
CA ILE A 178 2.51 2.23 -2.10
C ILE A 178 1.44 1.15 -2.24
N GLY A 179 0.55 1.02 -1.26
CA GLY A 179 -0.56 0.07 -1.26
C GLY A 179 -1.46 0.22 -2.50
N GLY A 180 -1.84 1.45 -2.85
CA GLY A 180 -2.63 1.73 -4.05
C GLY A 180 -1.91 1.41 -5.35
N LEU A 181 -0.59 1.62 -5.41
CA LEU A 181 0.22 1.27 -6.60
C LEU A 181 0.34 -0.25 -6.77
N VAL A 182 0.71 -0.98 -5.72
CA VAL A 182 0.98 -2.42 -5.80
C VAL A 182 -0.28 -3.28 -5.74
N CYS A 183 -1.41 -2.74 -5.27
CA CYS A 183 -2.70 -3.44 -5.23
C CYS A 183 -3.84 -2.55 -5.75
N PRO A 184 -3.91 -2.30 -7.08
CA PRO A 184 -4.92 -1.42 -7.67
C PRO A 184 -6.35 -1.97 -7.56
N ALA A 185 -6.51 -3.29 -7.42
CA ALA A 185 -7.81 -3.95 -7.43
C ALA A 185 -8.61 -3.79 -6.11
N ARG A 186 -7.96 -3.37 -5.01
CA ARG A 186 -8.49 -3.40 -3.62
C ARG A 186 -9.02 -4.82 -3.22
N PRO A 187 -9.25 -5.12 -1.93
CA PRO A 187 -8.88 -4.37 -0.73
C PRO A 187 -7.37 -4.40 -0.48
N VAL A 188 -6.86 -3.25 -0.03
CA VAL A 188 -5.49 -3.07 0.48
C VAL A 188 -5.56 -2.34 1.81
N LYS A 189 -4.76 -2.77 2.78
CA LYS A 189 -4.64 -2.13 4.08
C LYS A 189 -3.19 -1.99 4.49
N ALA A 190 -2.84 -0.88 5.11
CA ALA A 190 -1.51 -0.61 5.56
C ALA A 190 -1.48 0.02 6.93
N ALA A 191 -0.44 -0.28 7.69
CA ALA A 191 -0.13 0.39 8.94
C ALA A 191 1.38 0.35 9.18
N LEU A 192 1.86 1.27 10.02
CA LEU A 192 3.24 1.24 10.50
C LEU A 192 3.29 0.44 11.81
N LEU A 193 4.15 -0.58 11.87
CA LEU A 193 4.46 -1.33 13.09
C LEU A 193 5.93 -1.10 13.44
N GLY A 194 6.19 -0.21 14.40
CA GLY A 194 7.56 0.24 14.69
C GLY A 194 8.15 1.03 13.53
N ASP A 195 9.26 0.55 12.96
CA ASP A 195 9.94 1.13 11.80
C ASP A 195 9.60 0.46 10.47
N VAL A 196 8.74 -0.57 10.49
CA VAL A 196 8.37 -1.35 9.31
C VAL A 196 6.92 -1.11 8.93
N GLY A 197 6.70 -0.71 7.68
CA GLY A 197 5.38 -0.63 7.09
C GLY A 197 4.85 -2.02 6.74
N VAL A 198 3.62 -2.30 7.13
CA VAL A 198 2.89 -3.52 6.77
C VAL A 198 1.86 -3.15 5.71
N ILE A 199 1.81 -3.91 4.62
CA ILE A 199 0.74 -3.82 3.64
C ILE A 199 0.10 -5.21 3.49
N LEU A 200 -1.19 -5.30 3.79
CA LEU A 200 -2.05 -6.44 3.52
C LEU A 200 -2.76 -6.21 2.19
N ALA A 201 -2.73 -7.20 1.32
CA ALA A 201 -3.40 -7.14 0.02
C ALA A 201 -3.80 -8.54 -0.46
N THR A 202 -4.88 -8.64 -1.24
CA THR A 202 -5.26 -9.92 -1.88
C THR A 202 -4.32 -10.28 -3.02
N THR A 203 -3.76 -9.27 -3.68
CA THR A 203 -2.79 -9.41 -4.77
C THR A 203 -1.72 -8.33 -4.65
N VAL A 204 -0.50 -8.64 -5.10
CA VAL A 204 0.62 -7.69 -5.12
C VAL A 204 1.24 -7.70 -6.51
N ASP A 205 1.05 -6.61 -7.25
CA ASP A 205 1.70 -6.39 -8.54
C ASP A 205 3.17 -6.05 -8.31
N ARG A 206 4.02 -7.01 -8.68
CA ARG A 206 5.47 -6.97 -8.46
C ARG A 206 6.16 -5.88 -9.26
N ALA A 207 5.56 -5.42 -10.36
CA ALA A 207 6.18 -4.44 -11.26
C ALA A 207 5.90 -2.98 -10.85
N ARG A 208 5.05 -2.76 -9.84
CA ARG A 208 4.55 -1.42 -9.47
C ARG A 208 5.18 -0.83 -8.22
N PHE A 209 6.21 -1.47 -7.67
CA PHE A 209 6.96 -0.91 -6.56
C PHE A 209 7.74 0.34 -7.01
N PRO A 210 7.63 1.47 -6.29
CA PRO A 210 8.46 2.65 -6.54
C PRO A 210 9.95 2.36 -6.30
N ALA A 211 10.83 3.09 -7.00
CA ALA A 211 12.28 2.90 -6.91
C ALA A 211 12.86 3.10 -5.49
N ASP A 212 12.27 4.01 -4.70
CA ASP A 212 12.76 4.36 -3.35
C ASP A 212 12.20 3.46 -2.23
N VAL A 213 11.56 2.34 -2.58
CA VAL A 213 10.96 1.41 -1.62
C VAL A 213 11.82 0.17 -1.50
N ARG A 214 12.20 -0.19 -0.27
CA ARG A 214 12.68 -1.55 0.02
C ARG A 214 11.54 -2.38 0.57
N ALA A 215 11.26 -3.52 -0.05
CA ALA A 215 10.16 -4.37 0.37
C ALA A 215 10.48 -5.86 0.29
N GLY A 216 10.06 -6.58 1.33
CA GLY A 216 9.93 -8.02 1.34
C GLY A 216 8.49 -8.43 1.14
N VAL A 217 8.23 -9.40 0.27
CA VAL A 217 6.88 -9.89 -0.05
C VAL A 217 6.74 -11.35 0.39
N GLY A 218 5.76 -11.59 1.27
CA GLY A 218 5.40 -12.93 1.73
C GLY A 218 4.66 -13.76 0.67
N ALA A 219 4.83 -15.07 0.73
CA ALA A 219 4.31 -16.04 -0.23
C ALA A 219 3.35 -17.07 0.40
N ALA A 220 3.17 -17.06 1.71
CA ALA A 220 2.14 -17.82 2.40
C ALA A 220 0.77 -17.16 2.25
N GLU A 221 -0.27 -17.98 2.34
CA GLU A 221 -1.67 -17.56 2.36
C GLU A 221 -2.13 -17.18 3.78
N ASN A 222 -1.55 -17.84 4.80
CA ASN A 222 -1.75 -17.45 6.18
C ASN A 222 -1.04 -16.10 6.45
N PRO A 223 -1.75 -15.06 6.92
CA PRO A 223 -1.15 -13.74 7.08
C PRO A 223 0.00 -13.70 8.09
N ALA A 224 -0.03 -14.50 9.15
CA ALA A 224 1.03 -14.51 10.16
C ALA A 224 2.32 -15.11 9.60
N LEU A 225 2.21 -16.24 8.88
CA LEU A 225 3.36 -16.81 8.17
C LEU A 225 3.84 -15.87 7.06
N SER A 226 2.92 -15.31 6.28
CA SER A 226 3.22 -14.37 5.20
C SER A 226 3.95 -13.13 5.72
N TRP A 227 3.61 -12.66 6.92
CA TRP A 227 4.34 -11.59 7.61
C TRP A 227 5.76 -11.99 8.01
N GLN A 228 5.95 -13.17 8.60
CA GLN A 228 7.28 -13.69 8.92
C GLN A 228 8.16 -13.82 7.67
N GLU A 229 7.59 -14.33 6.58
CA GLU A 229 8.25 -14.45 5.28
C GLU A 229 8.58 -13.08 4.68
N ALA A 230 7.65 -12.12 4.71
CA ALA A 230 7.85 -10.76 4.23
C ALA A 230 8.97 -10.06 4.99
N ARG A 231 8.98 -10.15 6.33
CA ARG A 231 10.08 -9.64 7.16
C ARG A 231 11.40 -10.30 6.83
N THR A 232 11.40 -11.62 6.64
CA THR A 232 12.62 -12.34 6.24
C THR A 232 13.12 -11.83 4.90
N ALA A 233 12.25 -11.72 3.90
CA ALA A 233 12.58 -11.22 2.57
C ALA A 233 13.07 -9.76 2.60
N LEU A 234 12.49 -8.91 3.45
CA LEU A 234 12.94 -7.53 3.62
C LEU A 234 14.41 -7.46 4.03
N ARG A 235 14.88 -8.40 4.87
CA ARG A 235 16.29 -8.48 5.28
C ARG A 235 17.26 -8.83 4.16
N PHE A 236 16.78 -9.44 3.07
CA PHE A 236 17.59 -9.73 1.89
C PHE A 236 17.60 -8.57 0.87
N THR A 237 16.93 -7.45 1.17
CA THR A 237 16.91 -6.30 0.25
C THR A 237 18.28 -5.63 0.22
N THR A 238 18.72 -5.23 -0.97
CA THR A 238 19.95 -4.47 -1.19
C THR A 238 19.65 -3.25 -2.06
N PRO A 239 20.56 -2.27 -2.20
CA PRO A 239 20.36 -1.17 -3.14
C PRO A 239 20.08 -1.61 -4.58
N ARG A 240 20.69 -2.72 -5.04
CA ARG A 240 20.46 -3.28 -6.38
C ARG A 240 19.25 -4.21 -6.46
N ARG A 241 18.84 -4.76 -5.32
CA ARG A 241 17.67 -5.65 -5.19
C ARG A 241 16.73 -5.13 -4.10
N PRO A 242 16.05 -4.00 -4.33
CA PRO A 242 15.22 -3.36 -3.32
C PRO A 242 13.94 -4.15 -3.01
N ILE A 243 13.46 -4.97 -3.95
CA ILE A 243 12.26 -5.79 -3.79
C ILE A 243 12.65 -7.27 -3.79
N VAL A 244 12.29 -7.99 -2.73
CA VAL A 244 12.57 -9.41 -2.57
C VAL A 244 11.28 -10.16 -2.28
N HIS A 245 11.02 -11.19 -3.08
CA HIS A 245 9.92 -12.12 -2.84
C HIS A 245 10.43 -13.36 -2.11
N TYR A 246 9.76 -13.76 -1.04
CA TYR A 246 10.19 -14.88 -0.22
C TYR A 246 10.24 -16.21 -0.99
N ASP A 247 9.25 -16.45 -1.87
CA ASP A 247 9.19 -17.63 -2.76
C ASP A 247 10.40 -17.75 -3.70
N ARG A 248 11.13 -16.66 -3.96
CA ARG A 248 12.33 -16.63 -4.80
C ARG A 248 13.65 -16.80 -4.02
N LEU A 249 13.61 -16.82 -2.69
CA LEU A 249 14.83 -17.02 -1.89
C LEU A 249 15.28 -18.48 -1.87
N GLY A 250 14.34 -19.43 -1.90
CA GLY A 250 14.67 -20.86 -1.77
C GLY A 250 15.53 -21.13 -0.52
N ALA A 251 16.61 -21.89 -0.69
CA ALA A 251 17.51 -22.25 0.42
C ALA A 251 18.22 -21.04 1.06
N LEU A 252 18.34 -19.89 0.37
CA LEU A 252 18.95 -18.70 0.95
C LEU A 252 18.18 -18.18 2.17
N ALA A 253 16.86 -18.38 2.22
CA ALA A 253 16.04 -17.97 3.36
C ALA A 253 16.50 -18.60 4.70
N LEU A 254 17.14 -19.78 4.64
CA LEU A 254 17.69 -20.45 5.83
C LEU A 254 18.83 -19.65 6.47
N LEU A 255 19.57 -18.84 5.70
CA LEU A 255 20.63 -17.97 6.25
C LEU A 255 20.07 -16.95 7.25
N ALA A 256 18.82 -16.52 7.07
CA ALA A 256 18.18 -15.58 7.99
C ALA A 256 17.91 -16.16 9.39
N GLN A 257 17.94 -17.49 9.51
CA GLN A 257 17.75 -18.23 10.77
C GLN A 257 19.08 -18.49 11.50
N VAL A 258 20.22 -18.25 10.84
CA VAL A 258 21.53 -18.42 11.46
C VAL A 258 21.69 -17.38 12.57
N PRO A 259 22.02 -17.79 13.82
CA PRO A 259 22.25 -16.85 14.91
C PRO A 259 23.34 -15.84 14.56
N GLN A 260 23.14 -14.56 14.87
CA GLN A 260 24.08 -13.50 14.49
C GLN A 260 25.50 -13.75 15.01
N GLY A 261 25.66 -14.27 16.23
CA GLY A 261 26.96 -14.62 16.78
C GLY A 261 27.67 -15.74 15.99
N ALA A 262 26.92 -16.73 15.49
CA ALA A 262 27.48 -17.79 14.66
C ALA A 262 27.91 -17.25 13.29
N ALA A 263 27.11 -16.36 12.69
CA ALA A 263 27.46 -15.71 11.42
C ALA A 263 28.70 -14.81 11.56
N ARG A 264 28.81 -13.99 12.62
CA ARG A 264 29.98 -13.13 12.87
C ARG A 264 31.27 -13.93 13.11
N ASN A 265 31.17 -15.10 13.74
CA ASN A 265 32.34 -15.96 14.01
C ASN A 265 32.77 -16.79 12.81
N ASN A 266 32.03 -16.75 11.69
CA ASN A 266 32.41 -17.45 10.47
C ASN A 266 33.55 -16.69 9.75
N ALA A 267 34.61 -17.41 9.37
CA ALA A 267 35.79 -16.82 8.76
C ALA A 267 35.50 -16.09 7.44
N ASP A 268 34.65 -16.65 6.57
CA ASP A 268 34.32 -16.04 5.28
C ASP A 268 33.52 -14.74 5.49
N VAL A 269 32.60 -14.72 6.46
CA VAL A 269 31.80 -13.53 6.80
C VAL A 269 32.67 -12.43 7.42
N ALA A 270 33.57 -12.79 8.34
CA ALA A 270 34.52 -11.85 8.94
C ALA A 270 35.48 -11.26 7.88
N ALA A 271 35.92 -12.06 6.91
CA ALA A 271 36.75 -11.58 5.81
C ALA A 271 36.00 -10.57 4.92
N VAL A 272 34.71 -10.79 4.65
CA VAL A 272 33.86 -9.82 3.94
C VAL A 272 33.68 -8.53 4.77
N GLU A 273 33.51 -8.65 6.09
CA GLU A 273 33.41 -7.49 6.98
C GLU A 273 34.69 -6.64 6.97
N HIS A 274 35.86 -7.28 7.02
CA HIS A 274 37.14 -6.59 6.86
C HIS A 274 37.30 -5.95 5.48
N LEU A 275 36.92 -6.66 4.41
CA LEU A 275 36.93 -6.12 3.05
C LEU A 275 36.04 -4.87 2.92
N ALA A 276 34.87 -4.90 3.55
CA ALA A 276 33.92 -3.77 3.56
C ALA A 276 34.50 -2.55 4.28
N ALA A 277 35.21 -2.75 5.40
CA ALA A 277 35.83 -1.68 6.17
C ALA A 277 37.07 -1.09 5.48
N ASP A 278 37.92 -1.95 4.91
CA ASP A 278 39.21 -1.53 4.36
C ASP A 278 39.10 -0.99 2.92
N THR A 279 38.19 -1.55 2.12
CA THR A 279 38.11 -1.24 0.68
C THR A 279 36.67 -1.32 0.14
N PRO A 280 35.84 -0.29 0.33
CA PRO A 280 34.44 -0.29 -0.11
C PRO A 280 34.24 -0.57 -1.62
N GLU A 281 35.16 -0.11 -2.47
CA GLU A 281 35.14 -0.38 -3.92
C GLU A 281 35.35 -1.86 -4.28
N HIS A 282 36.06 -2.61 -3.43
CA HIS A 282 36.24 -4.05 -3.58
C HIS A 282 34.97 -4.80 -3.18
N LEU A 283 34.29 -4.36 -2.12
CA LEU A 283 32.97 -4.89 -1.76
C LEU A 283 31.97 -4.67 -2.90
N GLU A 284 31.95 -3.48 -3.50
CA GLU A 284 31.07 -3.19 -4.64
C GLU A 284 31.39 -4.07 -5.85
N THR A 285 32.69 -4.34 -6.09
CA THR A 285 33.13 -5.25 -7.15
C THR A 285 32.73 -6.70 -6.87
N LEU A 286 32.84 -7.14 -5.61
CA LEU A 286 32.42 -8.46 -5.17
C LEU A 286 30.91 -8.64 -5.33
N ASP A 287 30.11 -7.65 -4.92
CA ASP A 287 28.64 -7.65 -5.07
C ASP A 287 28.23 -7.77 -6.55
N ALA A 288 28.80 -6.94 -7.42
CA ALA A 288 28.53 -6.97 -8.86
C ALA A 288 28.92 -8.31 -9.51
N TYR A 289 30.04 -8.89 -9.10
CA TYR A 289 30.49 -10.19 -9.62
C TYR A 289 29.66 -11.34 -9.06
N CYS A 290 29.29 -11.30 -7.77
CA CYS A 290 28.35 -12.23 -7.16
C CYS A 290 27.00 -12.21 -7.87
N GLU A 291 26.48 -11.06 -8.29
CA GLU A 291 25.22 -10.99 -9.03
C GLU A 291 25.35 -11.58 -10.45
N THR A 292 26.41 -11.21 -11.16
CA THR A 292 26.50 -11.49 -12.61
C THR A 292 27.21 -12.80 -12.96
N GLY A 293 28.07 -13.31 -12.09
CA GLY A 293 28.97 -14.44 -12.34
C GLY A 293 29.94 -14.21 -13.52
N SER A 294 30.15 -12.95 -13.93
CA SER A 294 30.91 -12.63 -15.14
C SER A 294 31.67 -11.32 -15.00
N VAL A 295 32.99 -11.36 -15.25
CA VAL A 295 33.85 -10.18 -15.21
C VAL A 295 33.36 -9.08 -16.16
N ARG A 296 32.92 -9.45 -17.37
CA ARG A 296 32.45 -8.47 -18.36
C ARG A 296 31.16 -7.79 -17.90
N ARG A 297 30.16 -8.57 -17.47
CA ARG A 297 28.89 -8.01 -17.00
C ARG A 297 29.06 -7.20 -15.72
N ALA A 298 29.93 -7.63 -14.80
CA ALA A 298 30.28 -6.85 -13.62
C ALA A 298 30.96 -5.53 -14.01
N ALA A 299 31.85 -5.53 -15.00
CA ALA A 299 32.48 -4.32 -15.52
C ALA A 299 31.47 -3.36 -16.16
N ASP A 300 30.53 -3.88 -16.95
CA ASP A 300 29.44 -3.09 -17.54
C ASP A 300 28.57 -2.45 -16.45
N LEU A 301 28.21 -3.23 -15.41
CA LEU A 301 27.40 -2.78 -14.28
C LEU A 301 28.08 -1.70 -13.44
N LEU A 302 29.41 -1.79 -13.28
CA LEU A 302 30.21 -0.84 -12.51
C LEU A 302 30.72 0.33 -13.36
N HIS A 303 30.46 0.32 -14.67
CA HIS A 303 31.05 1.25 -15.63
C HIS A 303 32.59 1.30 -15.58
N LEU A 304 33.21 0.14 -15.41
CA LEU A 304 34.67 -0.05 -15.35
C LEU A 304 35.18 -0.82 -16.55
N HIS A 305 36.48 -0.75 -16.79
CA HIS A 305 37.12 -1.64 -17.75
C HIS A 305 37.23 -3.06 -17.18
N HIS A 306 36.98 -4.08 -18.01
CA HIS A 306 36.99 -5.49 -17.59
C HIS A 306 38.33 -5.93 -16.97
N SER A 307 39.46 -5.38 -17.40
CA SER A 307 40.77 -5.66 -16.79
C SER A 307 40.90 -5.11 -15.37
N SER A 308 40.27 -3.96 -15.08
CA SER A 308 40.23 -3.40 -13.72
C SER A 308 39.43 -4.29 -12.79
N VAL A 309 38.27 -4.79 -13.25
CA VAL A 309 37.44 -5.74 -12.49
C VAL A 309 38.18 -7.05 -12.25
N ALA A 310 38.84 -7.62 -13.28
CA ALA A 310 39.62 -8.83 -13.13
C ALA A 310 40.72 -8.69 -12.07
N ARG A 311 41.48 -7.58 -12.11
CA ARG A 311 42.53 -7.28 -11.12
C ARG A 311 41.98 -7.13 -9.71
N ARG A 312 40.84 -6.44 -9.55
CA ARG A 312 40.16 -6.31 -8.25
C ARG A 312 39.70 -7.67 -7.73
N LEU A 313 39.11 -8.51 -8.58
CA LEU A 313 38.68 -9.86 -8.18
C LEU A 313 39.84 -10.75 -7.74
N GLU A 314 41.01 -10.64 -8.37
CA GLU A 314 42.22 -11.33 -7.91
C GLU A 314 42.65 -10.87 -6.51
N GLN A 315 42.60 -9.56 -6.24
CA GLN A 315 42.91 -8.99 -4.93
C GLN A 315 41.88 -9.39 -3.87
N ILE A 316 40.60 -9.39 -4.23
CA ILE A 316 39.50 -9.82 -3.35
C ILE A 316 39.64 -11.31 -3.02
N GLY A 317 39.92 -12.16 -4.01
CA GLY A 317 40.12 -13.60 -3.77
C GLY A 317 41.25 -13.87 -2.79
N LYS A 318 42.36 -13.12 -2.88
CA LYS A 318 43.48 -13.20 -1.91
C LYS A 318 43.07 -12.72 -0.52
N ALA A 319 42.28 -11.64 -0.42
CA ALA A 319 41.82 -11.11 0.86
C ALA A 319 40.83 -12.04 1.57
N LEU A 320 39.97 -12.72 0.81
CA LEU A 320 38.99 -13.68 1.33
C LEU A 320 39.55 -15.09 1.55
N ASP A 321 40.74 -15.40 1.02
CA ASP A 321 41.26 -16.77 0.88
C ASP A 321 40.28 -17.69 0.12
N ILE A 322 39.70 -17.17 -0.97
CA ILE A 322 38.71 -17.86 -1.81
C ILE A 322 39.05 -17.71 -3.30
N GLU A 323 39.05 -18.82 -4.03
CA GLU A 323 39.17 -18.83 -5.49
C GLU A 323 37.84 -18.45 -6.17
N LEU A 324 37.62 -17.16 -6.42
CA LEU A 324 36.35 -16.60 -6.93
C LEU A 324 35.99 -17.03 -8.37
N THR A 325 36.95 -17.52 -9.14
CA THR A 325 36.73 -18.00 -10.52
C THR A 325 36.14 -19.40 -10.55
N GLU A 326 36.30 -20.18 -9.48
CA GLU A 326 35.74 -21.52 -9.35
C GLU A 326 34.30 -21.48 -8.83
N PRO A 327 33.38 -22.34 -9.33
CA PRO A 327 31.97 -22.34 -8.92
C PRO A 327 31.76 -22.45 -7.41
N THR A 328 32.58 -23.28 -6.73
CA THR A 328 32.52 -23.47 -5.28
C THR A 328 32.97 -22.22 -4.53
N GLY A 329 34.03 -21.56 -5.00
CA GLY A 329 34.53 -20.33 -4.37
C GLY A 329 33.55 -19.18 -4.55
N LEU A 330 32.97 -19.02 -5.74
CA LEU A 330 31.92 -18.04 -5.99
C LEU A 330 30.69 -18.29 -5.10
N LEU A 331 30.27 -19.54 -4.91
CA LEU A 331 29.16 -19.88 -4.01
C LEU A 331 29.48 -19.49 -2.55
N ARG A 332 30.68 -19.84 -2.04
CA ARG A 332 31.11 -19.46 -0.69
C ARG A 332 31.09 -17.95 -0.50
N ALA A 333 31.67 -17.20 -1.44
CA ALA A 333 31.68 -15.74 -1.40
C ALA A 333 30.27 -15.14 -1.42
N ARG A 334 29.36 -15.68 -2.24
CA ARG A 334 27.93 -15.27 -2.27
C ARG A 334 27.24 -15.50 -0.94
N LEU A 335 27.45 -16.66 -0.31
CA LEU A 335 26.86 -16.98 1.00
C LEU A 335 27.42 -16.05 2.09
N ALA A 336 28.73 -15.82 2.10
CA ALA A 336 29.39 -14.94 3.04
C ALA A 336 28.90 -13.49 2.91
N LEU A 337 28.84 -12.97 1.68
CA LEU A 337 28.31 -11.63 1.39
C LEU A 337 26.83 -11.49 1.80
N THR A 338 26.02 -12.50 1.53
CA THR A 338 24.60 -12.52 1.94
C THR A 338 24.45 -12.53 3.45
N ALA A 339 25.22 -13.38 4.15
CA ALA A 339 25.21 -13.44 5.61
C ALA A 339 25.70 -12.13 6.23
N TRP A 340 26.72 -11.49 5.65
CA TRP A 340 27.18 -10.17 6.06
C TRP A 340 26.10 -9.10 5.87
N HIS A 341 25.38 -9.05 4.75
CA HIS A 341 24.24 -8.14 4.58
C HIS A 341 23.16 -8.36 5.64
N LEU A 342 22.83 -9.61 5.95
CA LEU A 342 21.82 -9.96 6.98
C LEU A 342 22.21 -9.56 8.42
N LEU A 343 23.49 -9.32 8.68
CA LEU A 343 24.00 -8.78 9.95
C LEU A 343 23.90 -7.25 10.04
N ASN A 344 23.76 -6.57 8.90
CA ASN A 344 23.81 -5.11 8.76
C ASN A 344 22.48 -4.50 8.24
N ASP A 345 21.40 -5.29 8.17
CA ASP A 345 20.04 -4.82 7.86
C ASP A 345 19.31 -4.22 9.08
#